data_AF-A0AAV4ECH1-F1
#
_entry.id   AF-A0AAV4ECH1-F1
#
_cell.length_a   1.000
_cell.length_b   1.000
_cell.length_c   1.000
_cell.angle_alpha   90.00
_cell.angle_beta   90.00
_cell.angle_gamma   90.00
#
_symmetry.space_group_name_H-M   'P 1'
#
loop_
_entity.id
_entity.type
_entity.pdbx_description
1 polymer ?
#
loop_
_entity_poly.entity_id
_entity_poly.type
_entity_poly.pdbx_seq_one_letter_code
_entity_poly.pdbx_strand_id
1 'polypeptide(L)'
;MLRLRRLCQDDIDFREQCLRMRDFFVSCGYPLEVLDDACNRVSKISRTDALIPRPEQSSQRTKLIMTYHPHNLVALVVVVVVVVVVVVVVVVVVEVAVVVIVVVVAVVLVVVVLVVCRLDF
;
A
#
# COMPACT_ATOMS: atom_id res chain seq x y z
N MET A 1 -2.90 9.31 -15.76
CA MET A 1 -1.86 10.15 -16.42
C MET A 1 -2.38 11.38 -17.16
N LEU A 2 -3.49 11.31 -17.90
CA LEU A 2 -3.91 12.32 -18.90
C LEU A 2 -4.04 13.79 -18.43
N ARG A 3 -4.15 14.08 -17.13
CA ARG A 3 -4.19 15.47 -16.61
C ARG A 3 -2.92 15.92 -15.90
N LEU A 4 -1.92 15.04 -15.77
CA LEU A 4 -0.70 15.31 -15.00
C LEU A 4 0.03 16.56 -15.48
N ARG A 5 0.03 16.78 -16.80
CA ARG A 5 0.66 17.93 -17.44
C ARG A 5 0.08 19.29 -17.02
N ARG A 6 -1.17 19.32 -16.56
CA ARG A 6 -1.81 20.54 -16.02
C ARG A 6 -1.37 20.86 -14.59
N LEU A 7 -0.99 19.82 -13.83
CA LEU A 7 -0.67 19.93 -12.41
C LEU A 7 0.81 20.29 -12.20
N CYS A 8 1.72 19.66 -12.95
CA CYS A 8 3.17 19.84 -12.78
C CYS A 8 3.64 21.18 -13.35
N GLN A 9 4.41 21.93 -12.55
CA GLN A 9 4.96 23.24 -12.90
C GLN A 9 6.02 23.14 -13.99
N ASP A 10 7.00 22.27 -13.76
CA ASP A 10 8.17 22.12 -14.63
C ASP A 10 8.26 20.70 -15.23
N ASP A 11 9.11 20.55 -16.26
CA ASP A 11 9.30 19.27 -16.96
C ASP A 11 9.95 18.18 -16.10
N ILE A 12 10.80 18.59 -15.15
CA ILE A 12 11.45 17.69 -14.21
C ILE A 12 10.42 17.07 -13.25
N ASP A 13 9.59 17.92 -12.64
CA ASP A 13 8.48 17.49 -11.76
C ASP A 13 7.49 16.61 -12.52
N PHE A 14 7.19 16.95 -13.77
CA PHE A 14 6.33 16.14 -14.61
C PHE A 14 6.88 14.73 -14.80
N ARG A 15 8.18 14.59 -15.10
CA ARG A 15 8.80 13.28 -15.33
C ARG A 15 8.79 12.43 -14.06
N GLU A 16 9.16 13.01 -12.92
CA GLU A 16 9.15 12.32 -11.64
C GLU A 16 7.74 11.83 -11.30
N GLN A 17 6.74 12.69 -11.47
CA GLN A 17 5.36 12.35 -11.15
C GLN A 17 4.73 11.37 -12.17
N CYS A 18 5.20 11.36 -13.43
CA CYS A 18 4.78 10.35 -14.42
C CYS A 18 5.26 8.97 -14.00
N LEU A 19 6.52 8.87 -13.53
CA LEU A 19 7.11 7.62 -13.04
C LEU A 19 6.39 7.10 -11.79
N ARG A 20 6.19 7.93 -10.77
CA ARG A 20 5.43 7.53 -9.56
C ARG A 20 4.04 7.02 -9.91
N MET A 21 3.35 7.74 -10.80
CA MET A 21 2.00 7.36 -11.20
C MET A 21 2.00 6.09 -12.07
N ARG A 22 3.02 5.88 -12.91
CA ARG A 22 3.24 4.64 -13.65
C ARG A 22 3.37 3.46 -12.68
N ASP A 23 4.26 3.56 -11.71
CA ASP A 23 4.53 2.47 -10.77
C ASP A 23 3.29 2.10 -9.95
N PHE A 24 2.49 3.10 -9.56
CA PHE A 24 1.18 2.85 -8.96
C PHE A 24 0.26 2.04 -9.88
N PHE A 25 0.12 2.42 -11.16
CA PHE A 25 -0.74 1.69 -12.09
C PHE A 25 -0.21 0.28 -12.41
N VAL A 26 1.11 0.09 -12.45
CA VAL A 26 1.71 -1.25 -12.55
C VAL A 26 1.31 -2.10 -11.35
N SER A 27 1.36 -1.55 -10.12
CA SER A 27 0.92 -2.27 -8.91
C SER A 27 -0.58 -2.63 -8.93
N CYS A 28 -1.40 -1.88 -9.65
CA CYS A 28 -2.81 -2.18 -9.88
C CYS A 28 -3.04 -3.20 -11.02
N GLY A 29 -1.98 -3.69 -11.67
CA GLY A 29 -2.05 -4.71 -12.73
C GLY A 29 -2.24 -4.16 -14.15
N TYR A 30 -2.04 -2.86 -14.38
CA TYR A 30 -2.09 -2.32 -15.74
C TYR A 30 -0.83 -2.69 -16.54
N PRO A 31 -0.97 -3.05 -17.83
CA PRO A 31 0.17 -3.41 -18.67
C PRO A 31 1.10 -2.22 -18.92
N LEU A 32 2.41 -2.46 -18.84
CA LEU A 32 3.45 -1.44 -19.00
C LEU A 32 3.36 -0.70 -20.34
N GLU A 33 3.08 -1.42 -21.43
CA GLU A 33 2.99 -0.87 -22.79
C GLU A 33 1.98 0.29 -22.88
N VAL A 34 0.82 0.13 -22.24
CA VAL A 34 -0.25 1.15 -22.23
C VAL A 34 0.17 2.36 -21.39
N LEU A 35 0.91 2.12 -20.31
CA LEU A 35 1.39 3.18 -19.42
C LEU A 35 2.52 3.98 -20.04
N ASP A 36 3.45 3.33 -20.72
CA ASP A 36 4.57 3.97 -21.41
C ASP A 36 4.08 4.78 -22.61
N ASP A 37 3.16 4.22 -23.42
CA ASP A 37 2.51 4.99 -24.48
C ASP A 37 1.74 6.18 -23.92
N ALA A 38 1.06 6.01 -22.78
CA ALA A 38 0.38 7.13 -22.11
C ALA A 38 1.35 8.21 -21.61
N CYS A 39 2.48 7.87 -20.98
CA CYS A 39 3.48 8.86 -20.57
C CYS A 39 4.07 9.56 -21.81
N ASN A 40 4.34 8.84 -22.91
CA ASN A 40 4.89 9.39 -24.15
C ASN A 40 3.91 10.34 -24.86
N ARG A 41 2.61 10.04 -24.86
CA ARG A 41 1.60 10.97 -25.42
C ARG A 41 1.51 12.25 -24.60
N VAL A 42 1.57 12.15 -23.27
CA VAL A 42 1.42 13.29 -22.38
C VAL A 42 2.68 14.16 -22.33
N SER A 43 3.88 13.57 -22.50
CA SER A 43 5.15 14.32 -22.55
C SER A 43 5.24 15.27 -23.74
N LYS A 44 4.55 14.95 -24.85
CA LYS A 44 4.50 15.77 -26.07
C LYS A 44 3.62 17.02 -25.95
N ILE A 45 2.76 17.09 -24.94
CA ILE A 45 1.84 18.21 -24.74
C ILE A 45 2.53 19.24 -23.86
N SER A 46 2.54 20.52 -24.24
CA SER A 46 3.06 21.59 -23.39
C SER A 46 2.11 21.90 -22.23
N ARG A 47 2.62 22.48 -21.13
CA ARG A 47 1.77 22.91 -20.01
C ARG A 47 0.75 23.95 -20.46
N THR A 48 1.15 24.89 -21.32
CA THR A 48 0.28 25.93 -21.87
C THR A 48 -0.86 25.33 -22.67
N ASP A 49 -0.58 24.37 -23.56
CA ASP A 49 -1.63 23.69 -24.33
C ASP A 49 -2.54 22.85 -23.45
N ALA A 50 -1.98 22.23 -22.41
CA ALA A 50 -2.76 21.46 -21.46
C ALA A 50 -3.77 22.33 -20.70
N LEU A 51 -3.45 23.60 -20.41
CA LEU A 51 -4.32 24.53 -19.66
C LEU A 51 -5.47 25.09 -20.51
N ILE A 52 -5.42 24.97 -21.84
CA ILE A 52 -6.47 25.49 -22.72
C ILE A 52 -7.78 24.73 -22.44
N PRO A 53 -8.88 25.45 -22.12
CA PRO A 53 -10.18 24.83 -21.93
C PRO A 53 -10.67 24.25 -23.27
N ARG A 54 -11.05 22.97 -23.26
CA ARG A 54 -11.64 22.35 -24.43
C ARG A 54 -13.12 22.74 -24.51
N PRO A 55 -13.63 23.20 -25.67
CA PRO A 55 -15.05 23.47 -25.81
C PRO A 55 -15.87 22.21 -25.49
N GLU A 56 -16.93 22.35 -24.69
CA GLU A 56 -17.83 21.26 -24.36
C GLU A 56 -18.51 20.75 -25.63
N GLN A 57 -18.13 19.55 -26.07
CA GLN A 57 -18.93 18.80 -27.03
C GLN A 57 -20.01 18.06 -26.26
N SER A 58 -21.27 18.25 -26.65
CA SER A 58 -22.41 17.50 -26.14
C SER A 58 -22.21 16.01 -26.45
N SER A 59 -21.57 15.29 -25.54
CA SER A 59 -21.30 13.86 -25.68
C SER A 59 -22.50 13.10 -25.14
N GLN A 60 -23.10 12.23 -25.96
CA GLN A 60 -24.11 11.24 -25.53
C GLN A 60 -23.50 10.12 -24.64
N ARG A 61 -22.44 10.39 -23.88
CA ARG A 61 -21.83 9.41 -22.99
C ARG A 61 -22.75 9.15 -21.80
N THR A 62 -23.14 7.90 -21.62
CA THR A 62 -23.84 7.42 -20.43
C THR A 62 -23.01 7.74 -19.20
N LYS A 63 -23.57 8.52 -18.28
CA LYS A 63 -22.92 8.87 -17.01
C LYS A 63 -22.92 7.64 -16.11
N LEU A 64 -21.73 7.23 -15.66
CA LEU A 64 -21.62 6.25 -14.59
C LEU A 64 -21.94 6.95 -13.27
N ILE A 65 -23.14 6.72 -12.75
CA ILE A 65 -23.53 7.21 -11.42
C ILE A 65 -23.14 6.13 -10.42
N MET A 66 -22.06 6.36 -9.67
CA MET A 66 -21.77 5.56 -8.49
C MET A 66 -22.58 6.11 -7.32
N THR A 67 -23.50 5.31 -6.81
CA THR A 67 -24.26 5.64 -5.60
C THR A 67 -23.39 5.40 -4.38
N TYR A 68 -23.15 6.45 -3.59
CA TYR A 68 -22.51 6.34 -2.29
C TYR A 68 -23.49 5.68 -1.31
N HIS A 69 -23.19 4.47 -0.83
CA HIS A 69 -24.01 3.78 0.17
C HIS A 69 -23.26 3.69 1.51
N PRO A 70 -23.81 4.25 2.61
CA PRO A 70 -23.11 4.39 3.90
C PRO A 70 -22.70 3.06 4.54
N HIS A 71 -23.35 1.95 4.18
CA HIS A 71 -22.98 0.62 4.66
C HIS A 71 -21.60 0.14 4.19
N ASN A 72 -21.09 0.65 3.05
CA ASN A 72 -19.77 0.25 2.56
C ASN A 72 -18.63 0.82 3.45
N LEU A 73 -18.86 1.99 4.05
CA LEU A 73 -17.90 2.59 4.99
C LEU A 73 -17.85 1.81 6.29
N VAL A 74 -19.02 1.46 6.85
CA VAL A 74 -19.14 0.69 8.09
C VAL A 74 -18.53 -0.71 7.92
N ALA A 75 -18.83 -1.39 6.81
CA ALA A 75 -18.25 -2.69 6.50
C ALA A 75 -16.72 -2.63 6.44
N LEU A 76 -16.15 -1.63 5.75
CA LEU A 76 -14.70 -1.44 5.67
C LEU A 76 -14.08 -1.16 7.04
N VAL A 77 -14.70 -0.30 7.86
CA VAL A 77 -14.22 0.00 9.22
C VAL A 77 -14.24 -1.26 10.09
N VAL A 78 -15.33 -2.05 10.06
CA VAL A 78 -15.43 -3.30 10.82
C VAL A 78 -14.35 -4.28 10.40
N VAL A 79 -14.14 -4.47 9.09
CA VAL A 79 -13.09 -5.37 8.58
C VAL A 79 -11.70 -4.91 9.05
N VAL A 80 -11.39 -3.61 8.94
CA VAL A 80 -10.10 -3.07 9.39
C VAL A 80 -9.90 -3.29 10.89
N VAL A 81 -10.91 -3.00 11.71
CA VAL A 81 -10.85 -3.18 13.17
C VAL A 81 -10.64 -4.66 13.52
N VAL A 82 -11.40 -5.57 12.90
CA VAL A 82 -11.26 -7.01 13.13
C VAL A 82 -9.85 -7.48 12.76
N VAL A 83 -9.33 -7.08 11.60
CA VAL A 83 -7.97 -7.45 11.17
C VAL A 83 -6.92 -6.93 12.15
N VAL A 84 -7.01 -5.67 12.56
CA VAL A 84 -6.07 -5.09 13.53
C VAL A 84 -6.12 -5.84 14.86
N VAL A 85 -7.31 -6.13 15.38
CA VAL A 85 -7.48 -6.88 16.62
C VAL A 85 -6.86 -8.28 16.51
N VAL A 86 -7.12 -9.00 15.42
CA VAL A 86 -6.54 -10.33 15.18
C VAL A 86 -5.01 -10.25 15.14
N VAL A 87 -4.43 -9.29 14.41
CA VAL A 87 -2.98 -9.11 14.33
C VAL A 87 -2.39 -8.84 15.72
N VAL A 88 -3.00 -7.94 16.50
CA VAL A 88 -2.54 -7.64 17.87
C VAL A 88 -2.58 -8.88 18.76
N VAL A 89 -3.67 -9.64 18.72
CA VAL A 89 -3.80 -10.88 19.51
C VAL A 89 -2.70 -11.88 19.13
N VAL A 90 -2.46 -12.09 17.84
CA VAL A 90 -1.40 -13.01 17.37
C VAL A 90 -0.02 -12.56 17.86
N VAL A 91 0.30 -11.27 17.75
CA VAL A 91 1.58 -10.71 18.23
C VAL A 91 1.76 -10.96 19.72
N VAL A 92 0.72 -10.67 20.53
CA VAL A 92 0.77 -10.89 21.99
C VAL A 92 0.97 -12.36 22.33
N VAL A 93 0.27 -13.28 21.64
CA VAL A 93 0.43 -14.73 21.87
C VAL A 93 1.85 -15.19 21.54
N VAL A 94 2.43 -14.69 20.45
CA VAL A 94 3.81 -15.03 20.05
C VAL A 94 4.81 -14.51 21.08
N GLU A 95 4.71 -13.26 21.51
CA GLU A 95 5.56 -12.67 22.55
C GLU A 95 5.51 -13.50 23.85
N VAL A 96 4.32 -13.85 24.31
CA VAL A 96 4.14 -14.68 25.52
C VAL A 96 4.77 -16.06 25.35
N ALA A 97 4.56 -16.71 24.20
CA ALA A 97 5.14 -18.02 23.92
C ALA A 97 6.69 -17.98 23.94
N VAL A 98 7.29 -16.94 23.35
CA VAL A 98 8.74 -16.74 23.35
C VAL A 98 9.26 -16.59 24.79
N VAL A 99 8.61 -15.75 25.60
CA VAL A 99 9.00 -15.56 27.01
C VAL A 99 8.94 -16.88 27.77
N VAL A 100 7.87 -17.67 27.61
CA VAL A 100 7.73 -18.98 28.26
C VAL A 100 8.86 -19.92 27.84
N ILE A 101 9.19 -20.00 26.55
CA ILE A 101 10.27 -20.85 26.05
C ILE A 101 11.61 -20.45 26.67
N VAL A 102 11.93 -19.15 26.70
CA VAL A 102 13.18 -18.65 27.29
C VAL A 102 13.28 -19.02 28.77
N VAL A 103 12.20 -18.86 29.53
CA VAL A 103 12.16 -19.23 30.96
C VAL A 103 12.38 -20.73 31.13
N VAL A 104 11.70 -21.57 30.34
CA VAL A 104 11.87 -23.03 30.42
C VAL A 104 13.31 -23.43 30.10
N VAL A 105 13.90 -22.89 29.05
CA VAL A 105 15.30 -23.16 28.68
C VAL A 105 16.26 -22.74 29.78
N ALA A 106 16.05 -21.55 30.38
CA ALA A 106 16.87 -21.07 31.48
C ALA A 106 16.77 -21.99 32.71
N VAL A 107 15.56 -22.43 33.08
CA VAL A 107 15.35 -23.37 34.19
C VAL A 107 16.03 -24.71 33.92
N VAL A 108 15.87 -25.26 32.71
CA VAL A 108 16.51 -26.53 32.32
C VAL A 108 18.03 -26.40 32.38
N LEU A 109 18.61 -25.31 31.87
CA LEU A 109 20.05 -25.05 31.96
C LEU A 109 20.53 -24.99 33.42
N VAL A 110 19.83 -24.27 34.29
CA VAL A 110 20.17 -24.20 35.72
C VAL A 110 20.13 -25.58 36.37
N VAL A 111 19.09 -26.38 36.09
CA VAL A 111 18.98 -27.75 36.63
C VAL A 111 20.11 -28.64 36.12
N VAL A 112 20.43 -28.58 34.83
CA VAL A 112 21.54 -29.36 34.24
C VAL A 112 22.87 -28.98 34.88
N VAL A 113 23.16 -27.68 35.01
CA VAL A 113 24.39 -27.20 35.68
C VAL A 113 24.45 -27.67 37.13
N LEU A 114 23.36 -27.58 37.88
CA LEU A 114 23.31 -28.03 39.27
C LEU A 114 23.54 -29.55 39.39
N VAL A 115 22.98 -30.35 38.49
CA VAL A 115 23.15 -31.81 38.48
C VAL A 115 24.60 -32.19 38.12
N VAL A 116 25.18 -31.55 37.10
CA VAL A 116 26.59 -31.77 36.72
C VAL A 116 27.52 -31.38 37.87
N CYS A 117 27.35 -30.18 38.44
CA CYS A 117 28.15 -29.76 39.59
C CYS A 117 27.98 -30.64 40.85
N ARG A 118 26.86 -31.35 41.00
CA ARG A 118 26.62 -32.30 42.10
C ARG A 118 27.26 -33.68 41.87
N LEU A 119 27.56 -34.05 40.63
CA LEU A 119 28.18 -35.32 40.25
C LEU A 119 29.71 -35.27 40.26
N ASP A 120 30.30 -34.07 40.16
CA ASP A 120 31.74 -33.81 40.17
C ASP A 120 32.37 -33.65 41.58
N PHE A 121 31.64 -34.00 42.66
CA PHE A 121 32.09 -33.89 44.07
C PHE A 121 31.86 -35.20 44.83
#